data_AF-A0A6C0KN61-F1
#
_entry.id   AF-A0A6C0KN61-F1
#
_cell.length_a   1.000
_cell.length_b   1.000
_cell.length_c   1.000
_cell.angle_alpha   90.00
_cell.angle_beta   90.00
_cell.angle_gamma   90.00
#
_symmetry.space_group_name_H-M   'P 1'
#
loop_
_entity.id
_entity.type
_entity.pdbx_description
1 polymer ?
#
loop_
_entity_poly.entity_id
_entity_poly.type
_entity_poly.pdbx_seq_one_letter_code
_entity_poly.pdbx_strand_id
1 'polypeptide(L)'
;MATLFPALTIQRIPSKESFDWEKYEGSSSITQNPSSKCTFCKDIDYQDSDELVICKACGIVTERPLDMGAEYRFFSSDDKGGGDPCRVGAPTDSRFSDSSLGTIILGIGHGGHGTARGTMMRIRRFHTWSMFPYKKRSLLQVFEQMTLAATNHGIEQRVIELAKDLYVQLVEHCDKRGLSRASVVASCIYSALKMINAPRKPKEVADMFHLQNAQFTKAFKDFQCVLAMAKQKGMLSQATIIPSQLSTTHAADYISLPLSKLPISRNDMEILRNLCIRISEVAEAEELSKENMPPSLASAVIAYVLHRCGYGSITTSDISTVCDVSEGTLLKCLRRLEQSEDILQKVFSASSNGRFTLNAKKSITAKSS
;
A
#
# COMPACT_ATOMS: atom_id res chain seq x y z
N MET A 1 46.72 14.56 -27.82
CA MET A 1 45.36 14.96 -27.40
C MET A 1 45.23 16.44 -27.00
N ALA A 2 46.31 17.23 -26.97
CA ALA A 2 46.25 18.65 -26.56
C ALA A 2 45.93 19.65 -27.70
N THR A 3 45.63 19.19 -28.91
CA THR A 3 45.55 20.05 -30.12
C THR A 3 44.15 20.25 -30.68
N LEU A 4 43.10 19.78 -29.99
CA LEU A 4 41.72 19.83 -30.51
C LEU A 4 40.87 20.99 -29.98
N PHE A 5 41.28 21.70 -28.93
CA PHE A 5 40.49 22.79 -28.33
C PHE A 5 41.34 23.95 -27.79
N PRO A 6 41.77 24.90 -28.64
CA PRO A 6 42.59 26.06 -28.21
C PRO A 6 41.87 27.02 -27.24
N ALA A 7 40.54 26.98 -27.20
CA ALA A 7 39.72 27.86 -26.36
C ALA A 7 39.73 27.51 -24.86
N LEU A 8 40.29 26.35 -24.48
CA LEU A 8 40.40 25.93 -23.07
C LEU A 8 41.70 26.41 -22.39
N THR A 9 42.62 27.02 -23.13
CA THR A 9 43.92 27.50 -22.60
C THR A 9 43.85 28.93 -22.06
N ILE A 10 42.76 29.65 -22.33
CA ILE A 10 42.50 30.93 -21.67
C ILE A 10 41.95 30.60 -20.29
N GLN A 11 42.84 30.51 -19.30
CA GLN A 11 42.46 30.62 -17.90
C GLN A 11 41.82 32.00 -17.72
N ARG A 12 40.49 32.07 -17.83
CA ARG A 12 39.74 33.17 -17.26
C ARG A 12 40.07 33.16 -15.78
N ILE A 13 40.92 34.08 -15.35
CA ILE A 13 41.08 34.39 -13.94
C ILE A 13 39.67 34.76 -13.49
N PRO A 14 39.00 33.95 -12.65
CA PRO A 14 37.71 34.34 -12.14
C PRO A 14 37.97 35.63 -11.37
N SER A 15 37.28 36.71 -11.75
CA SER A 15 37.20 37.89 -10.89
C SER A 15 36.81 37.35 -9.52
N LYS A 16 37.69 37.53 -8.52
CA LYS A 16 37.39 37.24 -7.13
C LYS A 16 36.33 38.24 -6.66
N GLU A 17 35.11 38.07 -7.13
CA GLU A 17 33.98 38.20 -6.24
C GLU A 17 34.04 36.93 -5.40
N SER A 18 34.88 36.99 -4.36
CA SER A 18 34.87 36.00 -3.29
C SER A 18 33.50 36.14 -2.62
N PHE A 19 32.55 35.39 -3.14
CA PHE A 19 31.29 35.17 -2.44
C PHE A 19 31.65 34.49 -1.13
N ASP A 20 31.46 35.22 -0.05
CA ASP A 20 31.95 34.88 1.27
C ASP A 20 31.08 33.78 1.88
N TRP A 21 31.42 32.53 1.55
CA TRP A 21 30.71 31.36 2.06
C TRP A 21 30.81 31.24 3.59
N GLU A 22 31.79 31.90 4.24
CA GLU A 22 31.92 31.93 5.69
C GLU A 22 30.66 32.48 6.39
N LYS A 23 29.92 33.38 5.72
CA LYS A 23 28.65 33.92 6.21
C LYS A 23 27.54 32.85 6.32
N TYR A 24 27.69 31.74 5.60
CA TYR A 24 26.76 30.61 5.58
C TYR A 24 27.37 29.33 6.19
N GLU A 25 28.70 29.19 6.24
CA GLU A 25 29.39 28.06 6.88
C GLU A 25 29.28 28.09 8.42
N GLY A 26 28.95 29.24 9.02
CA GLY A 26 28.60 29.35 10.44
C GLY A 26 27.19 28.83 10.81
N SER A 27 26.40 28.32 9.85
CA SER A 27 25.06 27.79 10.09
C SER A 27 24.98 26.25 10.10
N SER A 28 26.10 25.57 10.36
CA SER A 28 26.07 24.17 10.78
C SER A 28 25.28 24.07 12.10
N SER A 29 24.06 23.54 11.99
CA SER A 29 23.14 23.22 13.09
C SER A 29 22.70 24.41 13.96
N ILE A 30 21.99 25.36 13.38
CA ILE A 30 20.81 25.88 14.09
C ILE A 30 19.69 24.85 13.93
N THR A 31 19.81 23.73 14.64
CA THR A 31 18.63 23.10 15.25
C THR A 31 18.15 24.06 16.33
N GLN A 32 17.62 25.23 15.93
CA GLN A 32 16.69 25.90 16.80
C GLN A 32 15.43 25.06 16.70
N ASN A 33 15.07 24.46 17.83
CA ASN A 33 13.71 24.06 18.11
C ASN A 33 12.73 25.09 17.51
N PRO A 34 11.51 24.70 17.09
CA PRO A 34 10.44 25.62 16.67
C PRO A 34 9.89 26.46 17.86
N SER A 35 10.78 26.89 18.74
CA SER A 35 10.60 27.74 19.90
C SER A 35 11.75 28.78 19.88
N SER A 36 12.10 29.33 18.71
CA SER A 36 12.82 30.60 18.70
C SER A 36 11.89 31.60 19.40
N LYS A 37 12.34 32.24 20.47
CA LYS A 37 11.56 33.26 21.19
C LYS A 37 11.63 34.55 20.38
N CYS A 38 10.58 35.37 20.44
CA CYS A 38 10.57 36.64 19.73
C CYS A 38 11.76 37.49 20.20
N THR A 39 12.56 38.03 19.27
CA THR A 39 13.78 38.78 19.59
C THR A 39 13.49 40.04 20.44
N PHE A 40 12.26 40.54 20.37
CA PHE A 40 11.81 41.74 21.09
C PHE A 40 11.08 41.45 22.40
N CYS A 41 10.00 40.66 22.39
CA CYS A 41 9.18 40.43 23.59
C CYS A 41 9.46 39.09 24.29
N LYS A 42 10.32 38.23 23.71
CA LYS A 42 10.66 36.88 24.19
C LYS A 42 9.47 35.92 24.32
N ASP A 43 8.30 36.31 23.81
CA ASP A 43 7.13 35.44 23.74
C ASP A 43 7.29 34.37 22.66
N ILE A 44 6.59 33.26 22.85
CA ILE A 44 6.63 32.06 21.99
C ILE A 44 5.40 32.04 21.05
N ASP A 45 4.44 32.92 21.27
CA ASP A 45 3.20 32.93 20.50
C ASP A 45 3.36 33.61 19.15
N TYR A 46 3.27 32.80 18.10
CA TYR A 46 3.31 33.21 16.70
C TYR A 46 1.96 33.01 16.01
N GLN A 47 1.70 33.84 15.02
CA GLN A 47 0.68 33.64 14.01
C GLN A 47 1.40 33.30 12.71
N ASP A 48 1.13 32.10 12.22
CA ASP A 48 1.59 31.65 10.91
C ASP A 48 0.58 32.14 9.87
N SER A 49 1.03 33.01 8.97
CA SER A 49 0.32 33.34 7.75
C SER A 49 1.22 32.92 6.60
N ASP A 50 0.66 32.38 5.52
CA ASP A 50 1.41 31.69 4.43
C ASP A 50 2.65 32.45 3.91
N GLU A 51 2.72 33.78 4.08
CA GLU A 51 3.84 34.63 3.66
C GLU A 51 4.71 35.16 4.83
N LEU A 52 4.20 35.17 6.07
CA LEU A 52 4.81 35.83 7.22
C LEU A 52 4.52 35.11 8.54
N VAL A 53 5.57 34.89 9.34
CA VAL A 53 5.45 34.46 10.74
C VAL A 53 5.52 35.70 11.63
N ILE A 54 4.42 36.04 12.28
CA ILE A 54 4.26 37.28 13.07
C ILE A 54 4.13 36.94 14.56
N CYS A 55 4.84 37.65 15.43
CA CYS A 55 4.65 37.52 16.86
C CYS A 55 3.35 38.19 17.31
N LYS A 56 2.48 37.48 18.05
CA LYS A 56 1.17 37.99 18.47
C LYS A 56 1.24 39.12 19.50
N ALA A 57 2.27 39.12 20.35
CA ALA A 57 2.37 40.07 21.45
C ALA A 57 2.91 41.46 21.03
N CYS A 58 3.85 41.50 20.08
CA CYS A 58 4.49 42.75 19.64
C CYS A 58 4.29 43.09 18.16
N GLY A 59 3.67 42.19 17.38
CA GLY A 59 3.39 42.41 15.97
C GLY A 59 4.62 42.36 15.04
N ILE A 60 5.80 41.97 15.56
CA ILE A 60 7.01 41.92 14.75
C ILE A 60 7.01 40.69 13.83
N VAL A 61 7.43 40.90 12.58
CA VAL A 61 7.68 39.81 11.62
C VAL A 61 8.97 39.12 12.04
N THR A 62 8.86 37.84 12.41
CA THR A 62 9.99 37.04 12.90
C THR A 62 10.68 36.36 11.73
N GLU A 63 9.89 35.72 10.86
CA GLU A 63 10.39 35.02 9.68
C GLU A 63 9.48 35.29 8.47
N ARG A 64 10.07 35.22 7.29
CA ARG A 64 9.35 35.20 6.01
C ARG A 64 9.63 33.83 5.38
N PRO A 65 8.86 32.79 5.73
CA PRO A 65 9.10 31.47 5.19
C PRO A 65 8.92 31.53 3.67
N LEU A 66 9.92 31.06 2.94
CA LEU A 66 9.75 30.78 1.52
C LEU A 66 9.08 29.42 1.42
N ASP A 67 8.02 29.31 0.63
CA ASP A 67 7.45 28.01 0.30
C ASP A 67 8.49 27.22 -0.52
N MET A 68 9.05 26.18 0.09
CA MET A 68 9.97 25.25 -0.56
C MET A 68 9.21 24.14 -1.30
N GLY A 69 7.87 24.19 -1.30
CA GLY A 69 7.02 23.39 -2.14
C GLY A 69 7.29 23.65 -3.62
N ALA A 70 7.07 22.63 -4.45
CA ALA A 70 7.10 22.82 -5.89
C ALA A 70 5.88 23.66 -6.31
N GLU A 71 6.10 24.76 -7.04
CA GLU A 71 5.05 25.58 -7.64
C GLU A 71 4.34 24.80 -8.76
N TYR A 72 3.48 23.84 -8.40
CA TYR A 72 2.65 23.12 -9.36
C TYR A 72 1.50 24.02 -9.82
N ARG A 73 1.67 24.72 -10.94
CA ARG A 73 0.54 25.26 -11.70
C ARG A 73 0.07 24.24 -12.72
N PHE A 74 -0.73 23.27 -12.26
CA PHE A 74 -1.34 22.27 -13.13
C PHE A 74 -2.48 22.87 -13.96
N PHE A 75 -2.20 23.27 -15.20
CA PHE A 75 -3.23 23.67 -16.16
C PHE A 75 -3.77 22.44 -16.92
N SER A 76 -4.62 21.66 -16.25
CA SER A 76 -5.57 20.70 -16.86
C SER A 76 -5.02 19.44 -17.57
N SER A 77 -5.92 18.47 -17.74
CA SER A 77 -5.70 17.07 -18.12
C SER A 77 -5.41 16.79 -19.61
N ASP A 78 -5.18 17.83 -20.43
CA ASP A 78 -5.04 17.71 -21.90
C ASP A 78 -3.61 17.98 -22.42
N ASP A 79 -2.66 18.30 -21.55
CA ASP A 79 -1.26 18.52 -21.94
C ASP A 79 -0.46 17.22 -22.12
N LYS A 80 -1.00 16.31 -22.95
CA LYS A 80 -0.28 15.10 -23.41
C LYS A 80 0.85 15.42 -24.41
N GLY A 81 1.09 16.71 -24.68
CA GLY A 81 1.98 17.24 -25.70
C GLY A 81 3.36 17.69 -25.22
N GLY A 82 3.71 17.48 -23.95
CA GLY A 82 5.10 17.60 -23.48
C GLY A 82 5.56 19.04 -23.19
N GLY A 83 4.85 19.76 -22.32
CA GLY A 83 5.37 21.03 -21.85
C GLY A 83 4.67 21.58 -20.61
N ASP A 84 4.79 20.90 -19.46
CA ASP A 84 4.67 21.62 -18.19
C ASP A 84 5.85 22.62 -18.12
N PRO A 85 5.61 23.95 -18.13
CA PRO A 85 6.67 24.95 -18.07
C PRO A 85 7.30 25.04 -16.67
N CYS A 86 6.71 24.41 -15.65
CA CYS A 86 7.26 24.39 -14.30
C CYS A 86 8.47 23.44 -14.23
N ARG A 87 9.65 24.05 -14.35
CA ARG A 87 10.97 23.41 -14.23
C ARG A 87 11.28 23.08 -12.76
N VAL A 88 10.61 22.07 -12.21
CA VAL A 88 10.81 21.63 -10.81
C VAL A 88 11.18 20.15 -10.72
N GLY A 89 12.03 19.67 -11.64
CA GLY A 89 12.57 18.30 -11.62
C GLY A 89 11.51 17.20 -11.79
N ALA A 90 11.96 15.97 -12.04
CA ALA A 90 11.06 14.82 -12.00
C ALA A 90 10.87 14.38 -10.53
N PRO A 91 9.69 13.87 -10.14
CA PRO A 91 9.51 13.28 -8.82
C PRO A 91 10.50 12.12 -8.65
N THR A 92 11.27 12.15 -7.57
CA THR A 92 12.26 11.13 -7.25
C THR A 92 11.74 10.21 -6.16
N ASP A 93 11.96 8.91 -6.31
CA ASP A 93 11.70 7.94 -5.26
C ASP A 93 12.95 7.84 -4.39
N SER A 94 12.80 8.07 -3.08
CA SER A 94 13.89 8.00 -2.10
C SER A 94 14.58 6.63 -2.07
N ARG A 95 13.85 5.55 -2.44
CA ARG A 95 14.41 4.18 -2.54
C ARG A 95 15.47 4.04 -3.62
N PHE A 96 15.46 4.93 -4.61
CA PHE A 96 16.37 4.96 -5.75
C PHE A 96 17.21 6.25 -5.77
N SER A 97 17.64 6.74 -4.60
CA SER A 97 18.51 7.93 -4.46
C SER A 97 19.68 7.94 -5.47
N ASP A 98 20.37 6.82 -5.61
CA ASP A 98 21.59 6.69 -6.44
C ASP A 98 21.32 6.76 -7.95
N SER A 99 20.06 6.56 -8.36
CA SER A 99 19.65 6.51 -9.77
C SER A 99 18.60 7.57 -10.12
N SER A 100 18.34 8.50 -9.19
CA SER A 100 17.32 9.54 -9.29
C SER A 100 17.62 10.63 -10.33
N LEU A 101 18.89 10.77 -10.75
CA LEU A 101 19.36 11.79 -11.70
C LEU A 101 19.44 11.30 -13.16
N GLY A 102 18.97 10.09 -13.45
CA GLY A 102 19.02 9.52 -14.80
C GLY A 102 18.01 10.15 -15.75
N THR A 103 18.44 10.56 -16.95
CA THR A 103 17.53 10.99 -18.03
C THR A 103 17.18 9.83 -18.95
N ILE A 104 16.09 9.90 -19.73
CA ILE A 104 15.76 8.85 -20.71
C ILE A 104 15.89 9.43 -22.11
N ILE A 105 16.74 8.81 -22.94
CA ILE A 105 16.81 9.14 -24.37
C ILE A 105 15.63 8.47 -25.08
N LEU A 106 14.64 9.28 -25.50
CA LEU A 106 13.50 8.82 -26.27
C LEU A 106 13.90 8.48 -27.71
N GLY A 107 13.28 7.44 -28.28
CA GLY A 107 13.56 6.98 -29.65
C GLY A 107 12.76 7.72 -30.75
N ILE A 108 11.94 8.69 -30.35
CA ILE A 108 11.01 9.44 -31.18
C ILE A 108 11.47 10.89 -31.13
N GLY A 109 12.00 11.39 -32.24
CA GLY A 109 12.36 12.79 -32.39
C GLY A 109 11.99 13.24 -33.80
N HIS A 110 11.31 14.37 -33.90
CA HIS A 110 11.13 15.08 -35.17
C HIS A 110 12.38 15.96 -35.41
N GLY A 111 12.97 15.91 -36.62
CA GLY A 111 14.07 16.80 -36.99
C GLY A 111 15.50 16.24 -36.90
N GLY A 112 15.68 14.91 -36.89
CA GLY A 112 17.01 14.28 -36.92
C GLY A 112 17.46 13.81 -38.31
N HIS A 113 18.77 13.85 -38.59
CA HIS A 113 19.35 13.30 -39.81
C HIS A 113 19.22 11.77 -39.84
N GLY A 114 18.58 11.20 -40.87
CA GLY A 114 18.17 9.78 -40.92
C GLY A 114 19.31 8.77 -40.74
N THR A 115 20.54 9.13 -41.13
CA THR A 115 21.74 8.28 -40.99
C THR A 115 22.21 8.16 -39.53
N ALA A 116 21.90 9.12 -38.66
CA ALA A 116 22.26 9.10 -37.24
C ALA A 116 21.29 8.26 -36.38
N ARG A 117 20.20 7.75 -36.96
CA ARG A 117 19.20 6.94 -36.23
C ARG A 117 19.82 5.65 -35.68
N GLY A 118 20.66 4.99 -36.46
CA GLY A 118 21.34 3.75 -36.06
C GLY A 118 22.35 3.96 -34.93
N THR A 119 23.15 5.02 -35.00
CA THR A 119 24.13 5.38 -33.95
C THR A 119 23.42 5.81 -32.67
N MET A 120 22.37 6.62 -32.77
CA MET A 120 21.57 7.03 -31.62
C MET A 120 20.88 5.84 -30.93
N MET A 121 20.43 4.84 -31.69
CA MET A 121 19.88 3.60 -31.12
C MET A 121 20.92 2.81 -30.30
N ARG A 122 22.20 2.84 -30.71
CA ARG A 122 23.30 2.22 -29.95
C ARG A 122 23.60 3.02 -28.68
N ILE A 123 23.65 4.34 -28.77
CA ILE A 123 23.85 5.24 -27.62
C ILE A 123 22.74 5.05 -26.59
N ARG A 124 21.47 5.04 -27.03
CA ARG A 124 20.31 4.78 -26.18
C ARG A 124 20.42 3.45 -25.43
N ARG A 125 20.80 2.39 -26.13
CA ARG A 125 20.96 1.06 -25.53
C ARG A 125 22.05 1.06 -24.45
N PHE A 126 23.20 1.66 -24.75
CA PHE A 126 24.29 1.79 -23.80
C PHE A 126 23.87 2.62 -22.57
N HIS A 127 23.20 3.75 -22.82
CA HIS A 127 22.64 4.59 -21.77
C HIS A 127 21.70 3.80 -20.85
N THR A 128 20.71 3.08 -21.40
CA THR A 128 19.77 2.26 -20.61
C THR A 128 20.46 1.17 -19.78
N TRP A 129 21.61 0.65 -20.22
CA TRP A 129 22.39 -0.31 -19.44
C TRP A 129 23.17 0.35 -18.30
N SER A 130 23.66 1.58 -18.49
CA SER A 130 24.43 2.32 -17.49
C SER A 130 23.58 3.08 -16.47
N MET A 131 22.27 3.28 -16.73
CA MET A 131 21.39 4.08 -15.87
C MET A 131 21.22 3.55 -14.44
N PHE A 132 21.20 2.23 -14.26
CA PHE A 132 20.95 1.60 -12.96
C PHE A 132 22.09 0.66 -12.57
N PRO A 133 22.62 0.77 -11.34
CA PRO A 133 23.44 -0.28 -10.75
C PRO A 133 22.69 -1.62 -10.77
N TYR A 134 23.41 -2.72 -10.95
CA TYR A 134 22.81 -4.06 -11.11
C TYR A 134 21.81 -4.42 -9.99
N LYS A 135 22.14 -4.10 -8.73
CA LYS A 135 21.26 -4.32 -7.57
C LYS A 135 19.94 -3.57 -7.69
N LYS A 136 19.99 -2.26 -8.00
CA LYS A 136 18.80 -1.41 -8.15
C LYS A 136 17.96 -1.79 -9.38
N ARG A 137 18.61 -2.21 -10.48
CA ARG A 137 17.90 -2.76 -11.65
C ARG A 137 17.08 -4.01 -11.29
N SER A 138 17.67 -4.91 -10.50
CA SER A 138 16.95 -6.12 -10.05
C SER A 138 15.78 -5.79 -9.11
N LEU A 139 15.95 -4.78 -8.25
CA LEU A 139 14.89 -4.26 -7.37
C LEU A 139 13.72 -3.70 -8.20
N LEU A 140 14.01 -2.90 -9.22
CA LEU A 140 13.01 -2.31 -10.11
C LEU A 140 12.18 -3.39 -10.82
N GLN A 141 12.84 -4.43 -11.36
CA GLN A 141 12.15 -5.56 -11.99
C GLN A 141 11.20 -6.27 -11.02
N VAL A 142 11.61 -6.41 -9.75
CA VAL A 142 10.74 -7.00 -8.72
C VAL A 142 9.54 -6.11 -8.43
N PHE A 143 9.74 -4.78 -8.35
CA PHE A 143 8.63 -3.84 -8.14
C PHE A 143 7.63 -3.83 -9.30
N GLU A 144 8.12 -3.91 -10.54
CA GLU A 144 7.26 -4.05 -11.73
C GLU A 144 6.43 -5.34 -11.66
N GLN A 145 7.06 -6.48 -11.37
CA GLN A 145 6.38 -7.76 -11.24
C GLN A 145 5.36 -7.75 -10.09
N MET A 146 5.72 -7.18 -8.95
CA MET A 146 4.85 -7.05 -7.79
C MET A 146 3.63 -6.16 -8.10
N THR A 147 3.85 -5.03 -8.77
CA THR A 147 2.79 -4.09 -9.15
C THR A 147 1.86 -4.72 -10.18
N LEU A 148 2.39 -5.42 -11.19
CA LEU A 148 1.59 -6.12 -12.19
C LEU A 148 0.72 -7.21 -11.57
N ALA A 149 1.31 -8.06 -10.70
CA ALA A 149 0.57 -9.12 -10.04
C ALA A 149 -0.54 -8.57 -9.12
N ALA A 150 -0.26 -7.50 -8.38
CA ALA A 150 -1.22 -6.87 -7.47
C ALA A 150 -2.36 -6.15 -8.20
N THR A 151 -2.05 -5.40 -9.25
CA THR A 151 -3.05 -4.67 -10.06
C THR A 151 -4.00 -5.61 -10.79
N ASN A 152 -3.50 -6.73 -11.34
CA ASN A 152 -4.33 -7.76 -11.95
C ASN A 152 -5.37 -8.36 -11.00
N HIS A 153 -5.10 -8.35 -9.69
CA HIS A 153 -6.00 -8.86 -8.64
C HIS A 153 -6.75 -7.75 -7.90
N GLY A 154 -6.73 -6.51 -8.39
CA GLY A 154 -7.48 -5.39 -7.83
C GLY A 154 -6.99 -4.94 -6.45
N ILE A 155 -5.70 -5.09 -6.14
CA ILE A 155 -5.11 -4.58 -4.89
C ILE A 155 -4.87 -3.08 -5.01
N GLU A 156 -5.18 -2.34 -3.94
CA GLU A 156 -5.00 -0.89 -3.84
C GLU A 156 -3.51 -0.49 -3.94
N GLN A 157 -3.20 0.62 -4.61
CA GLN A 157 -1.83 1.12 -4.78
C GLN A 157 -1.12 1.37 -3.44
N ARG A 158 -1.86 1.79 -2.41
CA ARG A 158 -1.33 1.98 -1.05
C ARG A 158 -0.73 0.70 -0.46
N VAL A 159 -1.35 -0.45 -0.71
CA VAL A 159 -0.84 -1.76 -0.28
C VAL A 159 0.44 -2.10 -1.03
N ILE A 160 0.47 -1.84 -2.34
CA ILE A 160 1.64 -2.11 -3.19
C ILE A 160 2.84 -1.30 -2.71
N GLU A 161 2.63 -0.03 -2.38
CA GLU A 161 3.69 0.85 -1.92
C GLU A 161 4.28 0.38 -0.58
N LEU A 162 3.41 0.02 0.37
CA LEU A 162 3.83 -0.51 1.65
C LEU A 162 4.55 -1.86 1.49
N ALA A 163 4.14 -2.70 0.54
CA ALA A 163 4.83 -3.93 0.21
C ALA A 163 6.24 -3.67 -0.37
N LYS A 164 6.45 -2.59 -1.14
CA LYS A 164 7.79 -2.19 -1.63
C LYS A 164 8.70 -1.83 -0.48
N ASP A 165 8.21 -1.05 0.48
CA ASP A 165 8.99 -0.66 1.66
C ASP A 165 9.42 -1.89 2.47
N LEU A 166 8.48 -2.81 2.72
CA LEU A 166 8.79 -4.08 3.40
C LEU A 166 9.81 -4.92 2.62
N TYR A 167 9.74 -4.91 1.29
CA TYR A 167 10.69 -5.64 0.45
C TYR A 167 12.09 -5.05 0.52
N VAL A 168 12.25 -3.72 0.49
CA VAL A 168 13.55 -3.05 0.63
C VAL A 168 14.17 -3.37 1.98
N GLN A 169 13.40 -3.18 3.07
CA GLN A 169 13.84 -3.50 4.43
C GLN A 169 14.26 -4.97 4.56
N LEU A 170 13.53 -5.88 3.92
CA LEU A 170 13.90 -7.28 3.92
C LEU A 170 15.19 -7.53 3.15
N VAL A 171 15.36 -6.99 1.95
CA VAL A 171 16.56 -7.24 1.14
C VAL A 171 17.82 -6.70 1.81
N GLU A 172 17.72 -5.60 2.55
CA GLU A 172 18.83 -5.03 3.32
C GLU A 172 19.25 -5.89 4.52
N HIS A 173 18.34 -6.72 5.06
CA HIS A 173 18.57 -7.49 6.28
C HIS A 173 18.47 -9.02 6.11
N CYS A 174 18.16 -9.51 4.91
CA CYS A 174 17.99 -10.92 4.64
C CYS A 174 19.29 -11.57 4.18
N ASP A 175 19.95 -12.25 5.10
CA ASP A 175 21.13 -13.08 4.81
C ASP A 175 20.77 -14.54 4.43
N LYS A 176 19.49 -14.90 4.47
CA LYS A 176 19.04 -16.28 4.23
C LYS A 176 19.00 -16.60 2.73
N ARG A 177 19.86 -17.54 2.31
CA ARG A 177 19.86 -18.10 0.95
C ARG A 177 18.83 -19.23 0.83
N GLY A 178 18.16 -19.33 -0.33
CA GLY A 178 17.28 -20.46 -0.67
C GLY A 178 15.77 -20.17 -0.70
N LEU A 179 15.35 -18.93 -0.41
CA LEU A 179 13.95 -18.50 -0.58
C LEU A 179 13.69 -18.08 -2.03
N SER A 180 12.57 -18.55 -2.59
CA SER A 180 12.13 -18.10 -3.91
C SER A 180 11.77 -16.61 -3.86
N ARG A 181 12.26 -15.82 -4.83
CA ARG A 181 11.95 -14.38 -4.95
C ARG A 181 10.45 -14.14 -4.99
N ALA A 182 9.70 -14.95 -5.73
CA ALA A 182 8.24 -14.84 -5.82
C ALA A 182 7.56 -15.06 -4.45
N SER A 183 8.04 -16.01 -3.65
CA SER A 183 7.49 -16.27 -2.31
C SER A 183 7.78 -15.13 -1.32
N VAL A 184 8.93 -14.48 -1.45
CA VAL A 184 9.26 -13.28 -0.66
C VAL A 184 8.33 -12.12 -1.03
N VAL A 185 8.15 -11.86 -2.33
CA VAL A 185 7.23 -10.81 -2.82
C VAL A 185 5.79 -11.06 -2.36
N ALA A 186 5.31 -12.30 -2.48
CA ALA A 186 3.99 -12.69 -1.97
C ALA A 186 3.85 -12.44 -0.45
N SER A 187 4.91 -12.70 0.32
CA SER A 187 4.93 -12.48 1.78
C SER A 187 4.89 -10.99 2.14
N CYS A 188 5.56 -10.13 1.36
CA CYS A 188 5.50 -8.68 1.51
C CYS A 188 4.07 -8.17 1.26
N ILE A 189 3.42 -8.60 0.17
CA ILE A 189 2.02 -8.21 -0.12
C ILE A 189 1.08 -8.69 0.97
N TYR A 190 1.17 -9.95 1.40
CA TYR A 190 0.31 -10.48 2.45
C TYR A 190 0.43 -9.69 3.76
N SER A 191 1.66 -9.31 4.13
CA SER A 191 1.92 -8.49 5.31
C SER A 191 1.33 -7.09 5.15
N ALA A 192 1.49 -6.49 3.98
CA ALA A 192 0.95 -5.16 3.69
C ALA A 192 -0.58 -5.12 3.75
N LEU A 193 -1.24 -6.13 3.19
CA LEU A 193 -2.70 -6.30 3.29
C LEU A 193 -3.16 -6.38 4.74
N LYS A 194 -2.42 -7.11 5.57
CA LYS A 194 -2.73 -7.26 6.99
C LYS A 194 -2.52 -5.96 7.77
N MET A 195 -1.51 -5.16 7.44
CA MET A 195 -1.27 -3.83 8.05
C MET A 195 -2.37 -2.82 7.72
N ILE A 196 -3.02 -3.00 6.58
CA ILE A 196 -4.07 -2.11 6.08
C ILE A 196 -5.48 -2.53 6.56
N ASN A 197 -5.59 -3.59 7.37
CA ASN A 197 -6.85 -4.18 7.82
C ASN A 197 -7.72 -4.68 6.65
N ALA A 198 -7.08 -5.16 5.58
CA ALA A 198 -7.75 -5.82 4.46
C ALA A 198 -7.12 -7.21 4.20
N PRO A 199 -7.10 -8.12 5.19
CA PRO A 199 -6.44 -9.40 5.05
C PRO A 199 -7.09 -10.26 3.96
N ARG A 200 -6.24 -10.96 3.19
CA ARG A 200 -6.64 -11.98 2.22
C ARG A 200 -6.27 -13.35 2.74
N LYS A 201 -6.89 -14.41 2.24
CA LYS A 201 -6.50 -15.77 2.65
C LYS A 201 -5.07 -16.06 2.17
N PRO A 202 -4.24 -16.78 2.95
CA PRO A 202 -2.91 -17.21 2.51
C PRO A 202 -2.91 -17.95 1.16
N LYS A 203 -3.93 -18.77 0.93
CA LYS A 203 -4.12 -19.51 -0.32
C LYS A 203 -4.34 -18.57 -1.51
N GLU A 204 -5.19 -17.55 -1.36
CA GLU A 204 -5.44 -16.56 -2.43
C GLU A 204 -4.16 -15.85 -2.84
N VAL A 205 -3.34 -15.41 -1.86
CA VAL A 205 -2.07 -14.73 -2.16
C VAL A 205 -1.05 -15.69 -2.78
N ALA A 206 -1.03 -16.96 -2.40
CA ALA A 206 -0.19 -17.96 -3.05
C ALA A 206 -0.59 -18.17 -4.52
N ASP A 207 -1.89 -18.25 -4.79
CA ASP A 207 -2.45 -18.43 -6.14
C ASP A 207 -2.13 -17.24 -7.06
N MET A 208 -2.14 -15.99 -6.52
CA MET A 208 -1.76 -14.78 -7.26
C MET A 208 -0.35 -14.85 -7.87
N PHE A 209 0.57 -15.55 -7.21
CA PHE A 209 1.98 -15.68 -7.63
C PHE A 209 2.29 -17.08 -8.19
N HIS A 210 1.28 -17.90 -8.44
CA HIS A 210 1.41 -19.29 -8.91
C HIS A 210 2.32 -20.15 -8.01
N LEU A 211 2.19 -19.98 -6.70
CA LEU A 211 2.96 -20.69 -5.68
C LEU A 211 2.11 -21.77 -5.01
N GLN A 212 2.76 -22.84 -4.54
CA GLN A 212 2.10 -23.80 -3.67
C GLN A 212 1.89 -23.22 -2.27
N ASN A 213 0.74 -23.46 -1.65
CA ASN A 213 0.40 -22.93 -0.32
C ASN A 213 1.43 -23.35 0.77
N ALA A 214 1.96 -24.57 0.70
CA ALA A 214 3.01 -25.03 1.62
C ALA A 214 4.32 -24.25 1.46
N GLN A 215 4.68 -23.90 0.21
CA GLN A 215 5.86 -23.09 -0.08
C GLN A 215 5.68 -21.66 0.44
N PHE A 216 4.50 -21.06 0.20
CA PHE A 216 4.16 -19.72 0.67
C PHE A 216 4.20 -19.63 2.21
N THR A 217 3.54 -20.53 2.92
CA THR A 217 3.48 -20.50 4.39
C THR A 217 4.85 -20.72 5.03
N LYS A 218 5.72 -21.57 4.45
CA LYS A 218 7.11 -21.71 4.90
C LYS A 218 7.89 -20.41 4.69
N ALA A 219 7.81 -19.83 3.49
CA ALA A 219 8.49 -18.57 3.17
C ALA A 219 8.01 -17.41 4.06
N PHE A 220 6.71 -17.36 4.37
CA PHE A 220 6.13 -16.35 5.23
C PHE A 220 6.64 -16.45 6.67
N LYS A 221 6.81 -17.66 7.22
CA LYS A 221 7.45 -17.85 8.53
C LYS A 221 8.89 -17.37 8.54
N ASP A 222 9.65 -17.73 7.50
CA ASP A 222 11.04 -17.27 7.36
C ASP A 222 11.14 -15.75 7.28
N PHE A 223 10.25 -15.14 6.48
CA PHE A 223 10.09 -13.69 6.34
C PHE A 223 9.81 -13.01 7.70
N GLN A 224 8.87 -13.54 8.48
CA GLN A 224 8.57 -13.05 9.83
C GLN A 224 9.78 -13.14 10.77
N CYS A 225 10.51 -14.26 10.73
CA CYS A 225 11.71 -14.44 11.54
C CYS A 225 12.81 -13.43 11.18
N VAL A 226 13.05 -13.18 9.88
CA VAL A 226 14.09 -12.23 9.44
C VAL A 226 13.78 -10.82 9.92
N LEU A 227 12.55 -10.35 9.74
CA LEU A 227 12.16 -9.01 10.18
C LEU A 227 12.18 -8.88 11.71
N ALA A 228 11.77 -9.92 12.43
CA ALA A 228 11.85 -9.94 13.90
C ALA A 228 13.31 -9.84 14.38
N MET A 229 14.23 -10.58 13.77
CA MET A 229 15.66 -10.53 14.08
C MET A 229 16.26 -9.15 13.75
N ALA A 230 15.90 -8.55 12.62
CA ALA A 230 16.36 -7.21 12.24
C ALA A 230 15.92 -6.13 13.25
N LYS A 231 14.67 -6.22 13.74
CA LYS A 231 14.18 -5.32 14.80
C LYS A 231 14.89 -5.54 16.13
N GLN A 232 15.14 -6.79 16.52
CA GLN A 232 15.91 -7.09 17.75
C GLN A 232 17.35 -6.56 17.69
N LYS A 233 17.98 -6.55 16.51
CA LYS A 233 19.31 -5.98 16.30
C LYS A 233 19.34 -4.44 16.25
N GLY A 234 18.19 -3.77 16.36
CA GLY A 234 18.09 -2.31 16.28
C GLY A 234 18.34 -1.74 14.89
N MET A 235 18.29 -2.56 13.84
CA MET A 235 18.53 -2.14 12.45
C MET A 235 17.30 -1.50 11.80
N LEU A 236 16.12 -1.76 12.36
CA LEU A 236 14.84 -1.18 11.93
C LEU A 236 14.39 -0.11 12.93
N SER A 237 13.82 0.98 12.41
CA SER A 237 13.16 2.00 13.24
C SER A 237 12.07 1.38 14.12
N GLN A 238 11.92 1.87 15.35
CA GLN A 238 10.89 1.40 16.29
C GLN A 238 9.47 1.48 15.73
N ALA A 239 9.21 2.43 14.81
CA ALA A 239 7.93 2.61 14.12
C ALA A 239 7.62 1.51 13.09
N THR A 240 8.61 0.67 12.73
CA THR A 240 8.40 -0.41 11.76
C THR A 240 7.56 -1.51 12.40
N ILE A 241 6.34 -1.67 11.89
CA ILE A 241 5.39 -2.69 12.33
C ILE A 241 5.91 -4.04 11.86
N ILE A 242 6.16 -4.97 12.80
CA ILE A 242 6.57 -6.32 12.45
C ILE A 242 5.31 -7.14 12.13
N PRO A 243 5.27 -7.86 11.00
CA PRO A 243 4.20 -8.80 10.63
C PRO A 243 3.79 -9.81 11.72
N SER A 244 4.70 -10.16 12.64
CA SER A 244 4.45 -11.05 13.78
C SER A 244 3.70 -10.41 14.94
N GLN A 245 3.69 -9.08 15.02
CA GLN A 245 2.99 -8.29 16.05
C GLN A 245 1.59 -7.85 15.60
N LEU A 246 1.19 -8.16 14.36
CA LEU A 246 -0.14 -7.83 13.87
C LEU A 246 -1.21 -8.67 14.54
N SER A 247 -2.36 -8.03 14.80
CA SER A 247 -3.58 -8.64 15.30
C SER A 247 -3.94 -9.93 14.56
N THR A 248 -4.59 -10.84 15.26
CA THR A 248 -5.19 -12.02 14.66
C THR A 248 -6.30 -11.59 13.68
N THR A 249 -6.50 -12.37 12.61
CA THR A 249 -7.55 -12.06 11.64
C THR A 249 -8.91 -12.44 12.20
N HIS A 250 -9.91 -11.58 12.02
CA HIS A 250 -11.28 -11.81 12.46
C HIS A 250 -12.15 -12.24 11.27
N ALA A 251 -13.30 -12.84 11.56
CA ALA A 251 -14.27 -13.26 10.55
C ALA A 251 -14.85 -12.04 9.80
N ALA A 252 -15.01 -10.91 10.49
CA ALA A 252 -15.48 -9.64 9.93
C ALA A 252 -14.66 -9.20 8.70
N ASP A 253 -13.34 -9.42 8.73
CA ASP A 253 -12.42 -8.99 7.68
C ASP A 253 -12.68 -9.72 6.35
N TYR A 254 -13.11 -10.98 6.42
CA TYR A 254 -13.28 -11.85 5.25
C TYR A 254 -14.65 -11.73 4.57
N ILE A 255 -15.54 -10.85 5.04
CA ILE A 255 -16.91 -10.74 4.53
C ILE A 255 -16.98 -9.93 3.23
N SER A 256 -16.17 -8.87 3.15
CA SER A 256 -16.28 -7.86 2.09
C SER A 256 -16.08 -8.40 0.67
N LEU A 257 -15.04 -9.20 0.46
CA LEU A 257 -14.68 -9.72 -0.86
C LEU A 257 -15.67 -10.76 -1.38
N PRO A 258 -16.02 -11.82 -0.64
CA PRO A 258 -17.02 -12.79 -1.09
C PRO A 258 -18.36 -12.15 -1.43
N LEU A 259 -18.81 -11.19 -0.62
CA LEU A 259 -20.07 -10.48 -0.86
C LEU A 259 -20.05 -9.70 -2.19
N SER A 260 -18.90 -9.12 -2.58
CA SER A 260 -18.75 -8.39 -3.84
C SER A 260 -18.78 -9.29 -5.09
N LYS A 261 -18.45 -10.59 -4.95
CA LYS A 261 -18.45 -11.56 -6.04
C LYS A 261 -19.83 -12.20 -6.26
N LEU A 262 -20.73 -12.10 -5.29
CA LEU A 262 -22.08 -12.66 -5.37
C LEU A 262 -23.01 -11.74 -6.18
N PRO A 263 -24.01 -12.29 -6.90
CA PRO A 263 -24.93 -11.52 -7.74
C PRO A 263 -26.00 -10.80 -6.88
N ILE A 264 -25.59 -9.76 -6.15
CA ILE A 264 -26.42 -8.99 -5.23
C ILE A 264 -26.68 -7.59 -5.79
N SER A 265 -27.84 -7.00 -5.48
CA SER A 265 -28.15 -5.62 -5.84
C SER A 265 -27.18 -4.64 -5.16
N ARG A 266 -26.67 -3.66 -5.92
CA ARG A 266 -25.73 -2.64 -5.39
C ARG A 266 -26.30 -1.85 -4.23
N ASN A 267 -27.62 -1.60 -4.23
CA ASN A 267 -28.31 -0.84 -3.18
C ASN A 267 -28.33 -1.59 -1.84
N ASP A 268 -28.33 -2.92 -1.88
CA ASP A 268 -28.45 -3.76 -0.69
C ASP A 268 -27.08 -4.19 -0.14
N MET A 269 -26.03 -4.07 -0.95
CA MET A 269 -24.69 -4.57 -0.63
C MET A 269 -24.11 -3.95 0.65
N GLU A 270 -24.25 -2.65 0.84
CA GLU A 270 -23.73 -1.95 2.02
C GLU A 270 -24.48 -2.36 3.30
N ILE A 271 -25.82 -2.47 3.20
CA ILE A 271 -26.67 -2.89 4.32
C ILE A 271 -26.33 -4.34 4.73
N LEU A 272 -26.23 -5.24 3.74
CA LEU A 272 -25.87 -6.64 3.97
C LEU A 272 -24.47 -6.76 4.57
N ARG A 273 -23.50 -6.01 4.07
CA ARG A 273 -22.12 -5.99 4.62
C ARG A 273 -22.13 -5.61 6.09
N ASN A 274 -22.77 -4.50 6.45
CA ASN A 274 -22.81 -4.01 7.84
C ASN A 274 -23.57 -4.96 8.78
N LEU A 275 -24.57 -5.66 8.25
CA LEU A 275 -25.30 -6.68 9.01
C LEU A 275 -24.46 -7.95 9.21
N CYS A 276 -23.77 -8.42 8.16
CA CYS A 276 -22.83 -9.54 8.26
C CYS A 276 -21.68 -9.24 9.25
N ILE A 277 -21.09 -8.04 9.22
CA ILE A 277 -20.02 -7.65 10.15
C ILE A 277 -20.49 -7.74 11.60
N ARG A 278 -21.63 -7.13 11.95
CA ARG A 278 -22.16 -7.20 13.32
C ARG A 278 -22.51 -8.63 13.76
N ILE A 279 -23.10 -9.43 12.89
CA ILE A 279 -23.39 -10.83 13.20
C ILE A 279 -22.09 -11.60 13.43
N SER A 280 -21.03 -11.32 12.66
CA SER A 280 -19.73 -11.98 12.86
C SER A 280 -19.07 -11.57 14.16
N GLU A 281 -19.14 -10.30 14.56
CA GLU A 281 -18.61 -9.81 15.83
C GLU A 281 -19.33 -10.45 17.03
N VAL A 282 -20.67 -10.54 16.97
CA VAL A 282 -21.46 -11.22 18.00
C VAL A 282 -21.18 -12.72 18.02
N ALA A 283 -21.02 -13.34 16.85
CA ALA A 283 -20.69 -14.77 16.76
C ALA A 283 -19.31 -15.11 17.31
N GLU A 284 -18.34 -14.20 17.19
CA GLU A 284 -17.02 -14.32 17.81
C GLU A 284 -17.07 -14.05 19.32
N ALA A 285 -17.85 -13.06 19.77
CA ALA A 285 -18.01 -12.76 21.19
C ALA A 285 -18.65 -13.90 21.99
N GLU A 286 -19.60 -14.61 21.37
CA GLU A 286 -20.29 -15.78 21.95
C GLU A 286 -19.54 -17.10 21.69
N GLU A 287 -18.35 -17.06 21.08
CA GLU A 287 -17.49 -18.20 20.78
C GLU A 287 -18.19 -19.37 20.03
N LEU A 288 -19.18 -19.07 19.18
CA LEU A 288 -20.07 -20.07 18.56
C LEU A 288 -19.34 -21.13 17.72
N SER A 289 -18.13 -20.84 17.23
CA SER A 289 -17.40 -21.73 16.34
C SER A 289 -15.88 -21.73 16.54
N LYS A 290 -15.43 -21.83 17.80
CA LYS A 290 -13.99 -21.88 18.18
C LYS A 290 -13.11 -22.87 17.39
N GLU A 291 -13.67 -23.97 16.91
CA GLU A 291 -12.94 -25.02 16.17
C GLU A 291 -12.69 -24.67 14.70
N ASN A 292 -13.37 -23.65 14.18
CA ASN A 292 -13.36 -23.31 12.76
C ASN A 292 -12.53 -22.05 12.51
N MET A 293 -11.81 -22.03 11.37
CA MET A 293 -11.05 -20.85 10.97
C MET A 293 -11.99 -19.66 10.64
N PRO A 294 -11.55 -18.40 10.87
CA PRO A 294 -12.37 -17.21 10.63
C PRO A 294 -13.00 -17.10 9.22
N PRO A 295 -12.34 -17.48 8.11
CA PRO A 295 -12.98 -17.50 6.79
C PRO A 295 -14.18 -18.46 6.69
N SER A 296 -14.13 -19.59 7.42
CA SER A 296 -15.24 -20.54 7.47
C SER A 296 -16.44 -19.97 8.23
N LEU A 297 -16.19 -19.25 9.32
CA LEU A 297 -17.25 -18.52 10.03
C LEU A 297 -17.86 -17.41 9.16
N ALA A 298 -17.03 -16.60 8.50
CA ALA A 298 -17.49 -15.56 7.58
C ALA A 298 -18.39 -16.11 6.46
N SER A 299 -18.01 -17.24 5.85
CA SER A 299 -18.83 -17.89 4.82
C SER A 299 -20.22 -18.31 5.31
N ALA A 300 -20.32 -18.76 6.55
CA ALA A 300 -21.57 -19.17 7.16
C ALA A 300 -22.44 -17.97 7.56
N VAL A 301 -21.83 -16.89 8.04
CA VAL A 301 -22.54 -15.63 8.33
C VAL A 301 -23.14 -15.05 7.05
N ILE A 302 -22.40 -15.06 5.94
CA ILE A 302 -22.93 -14.61 4.64
C ILE A 302 -24.15 -15.46 4.23
N ALA A 303 -24.03 -16.79 4.30
CA ALA A 303 -25.13 -17.69 3.96
C ALA A 303 -26.35 -17.48 4.86
N TYR A 304 -26.15 -17.32 6.17
CA TYR A 304 -27.22 -17.05 7.13
C TYR A 304 -27.98 -15.76 6.79
N VAL A 305 -27.25 -14.68 6.49
CA VAL A 305 -27.83 -13.37 6.17
C VAL A 305 -28.59 -13.39 4.83
N LEU A 306 -28.01 -13.98 3.78
CA LEU A 306 -28.63 -14.04 2.46
C LEU A 306 -29.94 -14.84 2.47
N HIS A 307 -29.98 -15.97 3.19
CA HIS A 307 -31.21 -16.75 3.35
C HIS A 307 -32.32 -15.94 4.05
N ARG A 308 -31.98 -15.08 5.02
CA ARG A 308 -32.95 -14.25 5.76
C ARG A 308 -33.42 -13.02 4.99
N CYS A 309 -32.55 -12.42 4.19
CA CYS A 309 -32.88 -11.26 3.37
C CYS A 309 -33.64 -11.60 2.07
N GLY A 310 -34.01 -12.87 1.85
CA GLY A 310 -34.83 -13.28 0.70
C GLY A 310 -34.02 -13.60 -0.56
N TYR A 311 -32.69 -13.66 -0.48
CA TYR A 311 -31.80 -14.06 -1.58
C TYR A 311 -31.70 -15.59 -1.71
N GLY A 312 -32.84 -16.27 -1.69
CA GLY A 312 -32.91 -17.74 -1.75
C GLY A 312 -32.51 -18.36 -3.10
N SER A 313 -32.24 -17.53 -4.12
CA SER A 313 -31.70 -17.98 -5.41
C SER A 313 -30.23 -18.38 -5.34
N ILE A 314 -29.49 -17.87 -4.34
CA ILE A 314 -28.07 -18.15 -4.16
C ILE A 314 -27.94 -19.44 -3.34
N THR A 315 -27.30 -20.46 -3.91
CA THR A 315 -27.16 -21.75 -3.25
C THR A 315 -25.98 -21.77 -2.28
N THR A 316 -26.00 -22.70 -1.32
CA THR A 316 -24.86 -22.92 -0.40
C THR A 316 -23.60 -23.34 -1.15
N SER A 317 -23.74 -24.05 -2.27
CA SER A 317 -22.63 -24.39 -3.16
C SER A 317 -22.01 -23.15 -3.79
N ASP A 318 -22.81 -22.19 -4.28
CA ASP A 318 -22.29 -20.94 -4.85
C ASP A 318 -21.47 -20.16 -3.82
N ILE A 319 -21.98 -20.02 -2.59
CA ILE A 319 -21.28 -19.32 -1.51
C ILE A 319 -19.97 -20.04 -1.15
N SER A 320 -19.99 -21.37 -1.12
CA SER A 320 -18.80 -22.19 -0.81
C SER A 320 -17.69 -21.98 -1.85
N THR A 321 -18.04 -21.90 -3.13
CA THR A 321 -17.09 -21.66 -4.22
C THR A 321 -16.50 -20.27 -4.15
N VAL A 322 -17.32 -19.24 -3.91
CA VAL A 322 -16.85 -17.85 -3.79
C VAL A 322 -15.96 -17.65 -2.56
N CYS A 323 -16.24 -18.34 -1.46
CA CYS A 323 -15.45 -18.26 -0.23
C CYS A 323 -14.20 -19.16 -0.24
N ASP A 324 -14.02 -20.04 -1.23
CA ASP A 324 -13.05 -21.16 -1.24
C ASP A 324 -13.05 -21.99 0.06
N VAL A 325 -14.23 -22.28 0.59
CA VAL A 325 -14.42 -23.09 1.80
C VAL A 325 -15.19 -24.35 1.42
N SER A 326 -14.90 -25.49 2.05
CA SER A 326 -15.64 -26.72 1.73
C SER A 326 -17.10 -26.61 2.17
N GLU A 327 -18.03 -27.07 1.33
CA GLU A 327 -19.47 -27.00 1.61
C GLU A 327 -19.82 -27.66 2.95
N GLY A 328 -19.21 -28.81 3.27
CA GLY A 328 -19.41 -29.49 4.55
C GLY A 328 -19.01 -28.63 5.77
N THR A 329 -17.93 -27.84 5.66
CA THR A 329 -17.53 -26.91 6.73
C THR A 329 -18.49 -25.72 6.85
N LEU A 330 -18.94 -25.17 5.72
CA LEU A 330 -19.94 -24.10 5.69
C LEU A 330 -21.24 -24.55 6.37
N LEU A 331 -21.76 -25.73 6.01
CA LEU A 331 -22.99 -26.29 6.59
C LEU A 331 -22.86 -26.63 8.08
N LYS A 332 -21.66 -26.99 8.55
CA LYS A 332 -21.41 -27.20 9.99
C LYS A 332 -21.44 -25.87 10.76
N CYS A 333 -20.82 -24.82 10.24
CA CYS A 333 -20.87 -23.48 10.82
C CYS A 333 -22.29 -22.92 10.80
N LEU A 334 -23.00 -23.06 9.68
CA LEU A 334 -24.37 -22.56 9.51
C LEU A 334 -25.34 -23.20 10.51
N ARG A 335 -25.28 -24.53 10.68
CA ARG A 335 -26.11 -25.22 11.69
C ARG A 335 -25.87 -24.71 13.12
N ARG A 336 -24.63 -24.32 13.45
CA ARG A 336 -24.32 -23.74 14.76
C ARG A 336 -24.89 -22.34 14.93
N LEU A 337 -24.85 -21.51 13.88
CA LEU A 337 -25.48 -20.19 13.89
C LEU A 337 -27.01 -20.28 14.00
N GLU A 338 -27.63 -21.31 13.40
CA GLU A 338 -29.07 -21.55 13.52
C GLU A 338 -29.48 -22.04 14.92
N GLN A 339 -28.60 -22.78 15.62
CA GLN A 339 -28.86 -23.20 17.00
C GLN A 339 -28.87 -22.03 17.99
N SER A 340 -28.12 -20.96 17.71
CA SER A 340 -28.05 -19.74 18.52
C SER A 340 -28.89 -18.59 17.94
N GLU A 341 -29.94 -18.92 17.19
CA GLU A 341 -30.77 -17.93 16.49
C GLU A 341 -31.37 -16.86 17.43
N ASP A 342 -31.71 -17.22 18.67
CA ASP A 342 -32.31 -16.30 19.65
C ASP A 342 -31.40 -15.10 20.00
N ILE A 343 -30.08 -15.30 19.97
CA ILE A 343 -29.10 -14.25 20.25
C ILE A 343 -28.95 -13.35 19.01
N LEU A 344 -28.90 -13.97 17.83
CA LEU A 344 -28.68 -13.29 16.55
C LEU A 344 -29.91 -12.49 16.09
N GLN A 345 -31.13 -12.92 16.43
CA GLN A 345 -32.36 -12.20 16.12
C GLN A 345 -32.44 -10.82 16.78
N LYS A 346 -31.85 -10.65 17.97
CA LYS A 346 -31.77 -9.34 18.67
C LYS A 346 -30.95 -8.33 17.86
N VAL A 347 -29.90 -8.79 17.20
CA VAL A 347 -29.03 -7.96 16.35
C VAL A 347 -29.72 -7.63 15.02
N PHE A 348 -30.45 -8.59 14.47
CA PHE A 348 -31.17 -8.44 13.20
C PHE A 348 -32.31 -7.41 13.30
N SER A 349 -33.09 -7.45 14.38
CA SER A 349 -34.21 -6.54 14.63
C SER A 349 -33.78 -5.09 14.91
N ALA A 350 -32.61 -4.88 15.51
CA ALA A 350 -32.05 -3.54 15.72
C ALA A 350 -31.57 -2.84 14.43
N SER A 351 -31.41 -3.60 13.32
CA SER A 351 -30.84 -3.08 12.08
C SER A 351 -31.83 -2.80 10.97
N SER A 352 -32.95 -3.51 10.93
CA SER A 352 -33.89 -3.39 9.82
C SER A 352 -34.70 -2.11 9.97
N ASN A 353 -34.26 -1.02 9.34
CA ASN A 353 -35.11 0.14 9.03
C ASN A 353 -36.21 -0.24 8.02
N GLY A 354 -37.09 -1.18 8.39
CA GLY A 354 -38.30 -1.57 7.66
C GLY A 354 -38.14 -2.29 6.32
N ARG A 355 -36.94 -2.38 5.73
CA ARG A 355 -36.76 -2.85 4.33
C ARG A 355 -36.57 -4.35 4.15
N PHE A 356 -35.99 -5.03 5.13
CA PHE A 356 -35.85 -6.49 5.16
C PHE A 356 -36.74 -7.02 6.28
N THR A 357 -37.98 -7.36 5.95
CA THR A 357 -38.86 -8.06 6.90
C THR A 357 -38.31 -9.47 7.11
N LEU A 358 -38.09 -9.84 8.37
CA LEU A 358 -37.74 -11.20 8.77
C LEU A 358 -38.79 -12.16 8.18
N ASN A 359 -38.42 -12.93 7.16
CA ASN A 359 -39.17 -14.15 6.85
C ASN A 359 -38.87 -15.14 7.97
N ALA A 360 -39.66 -15.05 9.04
CA ALA A 360 -39.70 -16.06 10.07
C ALA A 360 -40.16 -17.38 9.41
N LYS A 361 -39.33 -18.41 9.57
CA LYS A 361 -39.58 -19.82 9.20
C LYS A 361 -39.46 -20.18 7.71
N LYS A 362 -38.24 -20.44 7.28
CA LYS A 362 -37.94 -21.63 6.47
C LYS A 362 -36.73 -22.34 7.08
N SER A 363 -36.99 -23.17 8.09
CA SER A 363 -36.06 -24.21 8.49
C SER A 363 -35.78 -25.09 7.27
N ILE A 364 -34.54 -25.15 6.82
CA ILE A 364 -34.12 -26.11 5.79
C ILE A 364 -34.02 -27.48 6.48
N THR A 365 -35.18 -28.10 6.70
CA THR A 365 -35.25 -29.53 7.01
C THR A 365 -35.31 -30.31 5.71
N ALA A 366 -34.26 -31.11 5.50
CA ALA A 366 -34.23 -32.36 4.73
C ALA A 366 -34.46 -32.30 3.20
N LYS A 367 -33.37 -32.50 2.45
CA LYS A 367 -33.34 -33.51 1.37
C LYS A 367 -32.09 -34.37 1.53
N SER A 368 -32.19 -35.33 2.43
CA SER A 368 -31.51 -36.63 2.31
C SER A 368 -32.49 -37.55 1.58
N SER A 369 -32.25 -37.79 0.30
CA SER A 369 -32.77 -38.92 -0.47
C SER A 369 -31.86 -39.11 -1.66
#